data_AF-E3KM27-F1
#
_entry.id   AF-E3KM27-F1
#
_cell.length_a   1.000
_cell.length_b   1.000
_cell.length_c   1.000
_cell.angle_alpha   90.00
_cell.angle_beta   90.00
_cell.angle_gamma   90.00
#
_symmetry.space_group_name_H-M   'P 1'
#
loop_
_entity.id
_entity.type
_entity.pdbx_description
1 polymer ?
#
loop_
_entity_poly.entity_id
_entity_poly.type
_entity_poly.pdbx_seq_one_letter_code
_entity_poly.pdbx_strand_id
1 'polypeptide(L)'
;MSIEDFRWLSDSLRDLLQQDPLRRGNPPSVEAQVAVGLYRLGHGSSYVTIGHVFSIGKETADKAAGRFVNAVLARFRRVAICYPPLARGDQWDEISASFEAKHGNPYIVGAIDGTHIPLATPADDRWKGYINRKSWASIVFQCVVDGDGNFCNVSGGAPGSMHDGRLFWRSELGHSITNGTAAEPMIPHGTYLIGDAGYPSNVRVLIPYPSTATAKNEEFNFSPLGS
;
A
#
# COMPACT_ATOMS: atom_id res chain seq x y z
N MET A 1 -16.86 -6.81 10.49
CA MET A 1 -17.36 -5.42 10.37
C MET A 1 -18.66 -5.34 11.15
N SER A 2 -18.76 -4.40 12.09
CA SER A 2 -20.02 -4.17 12.79
C SER A 2 -21.03 -3.47 11.87
N ILE A 3 -22.31 -3.48 12.24
CA ILE A 3 -23.33 -2.76 11.46
C ILE A 3 -23.14 -1.24 11.54
N GLU A 4 -22.50 -0.76 12.61
CA GLU A 4 -22.16 0.64 12.82
C GLU A 4 -21.06 1.09 11.86
N ASP A 5 -19.97 0.31 11.76
CA ASP A 5 -18.88 0.56 10.80
C ASP A 5 -19.41 0.61 9.35
N PHE A 6 -20.33 -0.31 9.03
CA PHE A 6 -20.93 -0.37 7.70
C PHE A 6 -21.75 0.90 7.39
N ARG A 7 -22.54 1.38 8.35
CA ARG A 7 -23.32 2.61 8.21
C ARG A 7 -22.42 3.82 8.09
N TRP A 8 -21.42 3.92 8.96
CA TRP A 8 -20.41 4.97 8.91
C TRP A 8 -19.70 5.03 7.56
N LEU A 9 -19.28 3.89 7.01
CA LEU A 9 -18.64 3.82 5.70
C LEU A 9 -19.61 4.23 4.58
N SER A 10 -20.87 3.78 4.66
CA SER A 10 -21.90 4.14 3.69
C SER A 10 -22.18 5.64 3.67
N ASP A 11 -22.29 6.25 4.85
CA ASP A 11 -22.49 7.70 4.98
C ASP A 11 -21.27 8.49 4.51
N SER A 12 -20.06 7.99 4.83
CA SER A 12 -18.81 8.60 4.39
C SER A 12 -18.60 8.57 2.88
N LEU A 13 -19.25 7.66 2.16
CA LEU A 13 -19.13 7.52 0.70
C LEU A 13 -20.38 8.01 -0.05
N ARG A 14 -21.40 8.51 0.66
CA ARG A 14 -22.74 8.77 0.11
C ARG A 14 -22.72 9.76 -1.06
N ASP A 15 -22.04 10.89 -0.90
CA ASP A 15 -21.89 11.92 -1.93
C ASP A 15 -21.16 11.42 -3.19
N LEU A 16 -20.30 10.42 -3.06
CA LEU A 16 -19.54 9.84 -4.18
C LEU A 16 -20.28 8.70 -4.89
N LEU A 17 -21.18 8.01 -4.18
CA LEU A 17 -21.87 6.82 -4.67
C LEU A 17 -23.34 7.06 -5.05
N GLN A 18 -23.93 8.16 -4.59
CA GLN A 18 -25.31 8.51 -4.89
C GLN A 18 -25.48 8.74 -6.39
N GLN A 19 -26.45 8.04 -6.98
CA GLN A 19 -26.76 8.13 -8.40
C GLN A 19 -28.03 8.94 -8.61
N ASP A 20 -28.03 9.75 -9.66
CA ASP A 20 -29.22 10.48 -10.09
C ASP A 20 -30.30 9.50 -10.58
N PRO A 21 -31.45 9.42 -9.90
CA PRO A 21 -32.54 8.52 -10.26
C PRO A 21 -33.21 8.88 -11.60
N LEU A 22 -32.91 10.04 -12.21
CA LEU A 22 -33.47 10.43 -13.51
C LEU A 22 -32.87 9.65 -14.70
N ARG A 23 -31.82 8.85 -14.48
CA ARG A 23 -31.28 7.93 -15.49
C ARG A 23 -32.08 6.63 -15.49
N ARG A 24 -32.50 6.15 -16.68
CA ARG A 24 -33.32 4.94 -16.86
C ARG A 24 -32.82 3.75 -16.01
N GLY A 25 -33.69 3.22 -15.15
CA GLY A 25 -33.47 2.05 -14.30
C GLY A 25 -33.56 2.38 -12.80
N ASN A 26 -33.63 1.35 -11.94
CA ASN A 26 -33.47 1.50 -10.49
C ASN A 26 -31.99 1.29 -10.14
N PRO A 27 -31.19 2.35 -9.93
CA PRO A 27 -29.79 2.20 -9.56
C PRO A 27 -29.65 1.56 -8.16
N PRO A 28 -28.59 0.78 -7.90
CA PRO A 28 -28.32 0.27 -6.56
C PRO A 28 -28.15 1.43 -5.56
N SER A 29 -28.71 1.28 -4.36
CA SER A 29 -28.50 2.25 -3.28
C SER A 29 -27.01 2.35 -2.91
N VAL A 30 -26.64 3.39 -2.15
CA VAL A 30 -25.27 3.56 -1.65
C VAL A 30 -24.84 2.34 -0.83
N GLU A 31 -25.70 1.88 0.08
CA GLU A 31 -25.47 0.74 0.96
C GLU A 31 -25.30 -0.55 0.13
N ALA A 32 -26.11 -0.74 -0.91
CA ALA A 32 -25.97 -1.87 -1.81
C ALA A 32 -24.62 -1.85 -2.55
N GLN A 33 -24.18 -0.68 -3.01
CA GLN A 33 -22.86 -0.52 -3.65
C GLN A 33 -21.71 -0.80 -2.67
N VAL A 34 -21.81 -0.32 -1.43
CA VAL A 34 -20.84 -0.59 -0.37
C VAL A 34 -20.79 -2.08 -0.04
N ALA A 35 -21.94 -2.73 0.13
CA ALA A 35 -22.01 -4.17 0.40
C ALA A 35 -21.41 -5.00 -0.73
N VAL A 36 -21.72 -4.68 -1.99
CA VAL A 36 -21.12 -5.32 -3.18
C VAL A 36 -19.61 -5.14 -3.21
N GLY A 37 -19.12 -3.94 -2.96
CA GLY A 37 -17.70 -3.62 -2.95
C GLY A 37 -16.93 -4.35 -1.84
N LEU A 38 -17.45 -4.32 -0.61
CA LEU A 38 -16.89 -5.06 0.51
C LEU A 38 -16.89 -6.57 0.26
N TYR A 39 -17.98 -7.10 -0.30
CA TYR A 39 -18.06 -8.51 -0.65
C TYR A 39 -17.01 -8.88 -1.69
N ARG A 40 -16.84 -8.05 -2.73
CA ARG A 40 -15.82 -8.24 -3.78
C ARG A 40 -14.41 -8.27 -3.20
N LEU A 41 -14.07 -7.28 -2.36
CA LEU A 41 -12.74 -7.17 -1.77
C LEU A 41 -12.45 -8.25 -0.72
N GLY A 42 -13.45 -8.63 0.08
CA GLY A 42 -13.29 -9.63 1.14
C GLY A 42 -13.22 -11.07 0.64
N HIS A 43 -13.95 -11.41 -0.43
CA HIS A 43 -14.06 -12.81 -0.90
C HIS A 43 -13.37 -13.08 -2.24
N GLY A 44 -13.03 -12.04 -3.01
CA GLY A 44 -12.46 -12.22 -4.36
C GLY A 44 -13.39 -12.94 -5.35
N SER A 45 -14.69 -13.05 -5.05
CA SER A 45 -15.67 -13.79 -5.87
C SER A 45 -15.94 -13.13 -7.23
N SER A 46 -16.31 -13.92 -8.23
CA SER A 46 -16.66 -13.42 -9.56
C SER A 46 -17.88 -12.48 -9.53
N TYR A 47 -17.97 -11.54 -10.48
CA TYR A 47 -19.13 -10.66 -10.57
C TYR A 47 -20.45 -11.38 -10.87
N VAL A 48 -20.39 -12.59 -11.46
CA VAL A 48 -21.58 -13.45 -11.64
C VAL A 48 -22.08 -13.94 -10.28
N THR A 49 -21.17 -14.46 -9.44
CA THR A 49 -21.49 -14.92 -8.08
C THR A 49 -22.06 -13.78 -7.25
N ILE A 50 -21.42 -12.60 -7.30
CA ILE A 50 -21.90 -11.40 -6.61
C ILE A 50 -23.28 -10.99 -7.11
N GLY A 51 -23.52 -11.03 -8.42
CA GLY A 51 -24.84 -10.78 -9.00
C GLY A 51 -25.93 -11.68 -8.42
N HIS A 52 -25.65 -12.98 -8.27
CA HIS A 52 -26.60 -13.92 -7.65
C HIS A 52 -26.83 -13.60 -6.16
N VAL A 53 -25.77 -13.33 -5.39
CA VAL A 53 -25.86 -13.02 -3.94
C VAL A 53 -26.73 -11.79 -3.68
N PHE A 54 -26.56 -10.74 -4.50
CA PHE A 54 -27.27 -9.47 -4.33
C PHE A 54 -28.52 -9.34 -5.23
N SER A 55 -28.89 -10.39 -5.97
CA SER A 55 -30.00 -10.37 -6.95
C SER A 55 -29.92 -9.22 -7.96
N ILE A 56 -28.73 -8.96 -8.49
CA ILE A 56 -28.47 -7.92 -9.49
C ILE A 56 -27.75 -8.49 -10.73
N GLY A 57 -27.83 -7.77 -11.84
CA GLY A 57 -27.08 -8.13 -13.06
C GLY A 57 -25.55 -8.08 -12.82
N LYS A 58 -24.81 -8.97 -13.49
CA LYS A 58 -23.34 -9.05 -13.43
C LYS A 58 -22.69 -7.69 -13.71
N GLU A 59 -23.13 -6.98 -14.74
CA GLU A 59 -22.62 -5.67 -15.13
C GLU A 59 -22.92 -4.61 -14.06
N THR A 60 -24.05 -4.74 -13.35
CA THR A 60 -24.39 -3.87 -12.23
C THR A 60 -23.47 -4.13 -11.05
N ALA A 61 -23.17 -5.40 -10.74
CA ALA A 61 -22.23 -5.78 -9.69
C ALA A 61 -20.81 -5.27 -9.98
N ASP A 62 -20.31 -5.45 -11.20
CA ASP A 62 -19.00 -4.96 -11.63
C ASP A 62 -18.89 -3.44 -11.51
N LYS A 63 -19.86 -2.71 -12.09
CA LYS A 63 -19.88 -1.24 -12.00
C LYS A 63 -20.04 -0.75 -10.56
N ALA A 64 -20.81 -1.43 -9.72
CA ALA A 64 -20.97 -1.07 -8.31
C ALA A 64 -19.68 -1.26 -7.52
N ALA A 65 -19.00 -2.40 -7.71
CA ALA A 65 -17.70 -2.65 -7.08
C ALA A 65 -16.65 -1.63 -7.54
N GLY A 66 -16.59 -1.33 -8.84
CA GLY A 66 -15.68 -0.32 -9.38
C GLY A 66 -15.93 1.08 -8.82
N ARG A 67 -17.19 1.51 -8.73
CA ARG A 67 -17.53 2.80 -8.10
C ARG A 67 -17.18 2.83 -6.61
N PHE A 68 -17.45 1.75 -5.89
CA PHE A 68 -17.07 1.64 -4.48
C PHE A 68 -15.56 1.81 -4.29
N VAL A 69 -14.74 1.08 -5.04
CA VAL A 69 -13.27 1.20 -4.95
C VAL A 69 -12.81 2.61 -5.27
N ASN A 70 -13.34 3.22 -6.33
CA ASN A 70 -12.98 4.60 -6.69
C ASN A 70 -13.41 5.61 -5.62
N ALA A 71 -14.58 5.44 -5.01
CA ALA A 71 -15.06 6.30 -3.93
C ALA A 71 -14.18 6.19 -2.67
N VAL A 72 -13.81 4.96 -2.28
CA VAL A 72 -12.88 4.70 -1.17
C VAL A 72 -11.53 5.36 -1.42
N LEU A 73 -10.96 5.18 -2.63
CA LEU A 73 -9.69 5.79 -2.98
C LEU A 73 -9.78 7.32 -3.01
N ALA A 74 -10.85 7.90 -3.54
CA ALA A 74 -11.05 9.34 -3.57
C ALA A 74 -11.16 9.95 -2.16
N ARG A 75 -11.86 9.26 -1.24
CA ARG A 75 -12.10 9.75 0.11
C ARG A 75 -10.93 9.52 1.05
N PHE A 76 -10.36 8.32 1.06
CA PHE A 76 -9.48 7.88 2.13
C PHE A 76 -8.01 7.75 1.73
N ARG A 77 -7.65 7.68 0.45
CA ARG A 77 -6.26 7.40 0.03
C ARG A 77 -5.23 8.33 0.68
N ARG A 78 -5.53 9.62 0.78
CA ARG A 78 -4.59 10.63 1.31
C ARG A 78 -4.56 10.71 2.83
N VAL A 79 -5.51 10.08 3.51
CA VAL A 79 -5.70 10.16 4.96
C VAL A 79 -5.33 8.84 5.64
N ALA A 80 -5.57 7.72 4.98
CA ALA A 80 -5.36 6.38 5.54
C ALA A 80 -3.94 5.85 5.34
N ILE A 81 -3.23 6.31 4.30
CA ILE A 81 -1.87 5.86 3.97
C ILE A 81 -1.00 7.10 3.80
N CYS A 82 -0.57 7.66 4.91
CA CYS A 82 0.33 8.80 4.93
C CYS A 82 1.18 8.77 6.19
N TYR A 83 2.42 9.24 6.06
CA TYR A 83 3.21 9.60 7.22
C TYR A 83 2.54 10.72 8.02
N PRO A 84 2.80 10.80 9.33
CA PRO A 84 2.53 11.99 10.12
C PRO A 84 3.14 13.24 9.47
N PRO A 85 2.53 14.42 9.64
CA PRO A 85 3.19 15.67 9.29
C PRO A 85 4.53 15.78 10.03
N LEU A 86 5.58 16.30 9.38
CA LEU A 86 6.91 16.43 10.01
C LEU A 86 6.91 17.25 11.32
N ALA A 87 5.98 18.19 11.46
CA ALA A 87 5.83 18.99 12.67
C ALA A 87 5.30 18.20 13.89
N ARG A 88 4.78 16.99 13.68
CA ARG A 88 4.23 16.10 14.72
C ARG A 88 5.30 15.15 15.25
N GLY A 89 6.32 15.72 15.90
CA GLY A 89 7.44 14.96 16.46
C GLY A 89 6.99 13.83 17.39
N ASP A 90 5.94 14.07 18.17
CA ASP A 90 5.29 13.09 19.04
C ASP A 90 4.90 11.80 18.28
N GLN A 91 4.30 11.93 17.09
CA GLN A 91 3.89 10.77 16.30
C GLN A 91 5.07 10.04 15.65
N TRP A 92 6.15 10.76 15.33
CA TRP A 92 7.38 10.13 14.83
C TRP A 92 8.12 9.37 15.92
N ASP A 93 8.12 9.91 17.15
CA ASP A 93 8.67 9.25 18.32
C ASP A 93 7.90 7.96 18.63
N GLU A 94 6.56 7.97 18.50
CA GLU A 94 5.72 6.76 18.63
C GLU A 94 6.10 5.70 17.58
N ILE A 95 6.26 6.08 16.31
CA ILE A 95 6.68 5.15 15.26
C ILE A 95 8.07 4.58 15.59
N SER A 96 9.04 5.42 15.94
CA SER A 96 10.39 4.97 16.28
C SER A 96 10.38 4.03 17.50
N ALA A 97 9.62 4.37 18.54
CA ALA A 97 9.47 3.55 19.73
C ALA A 97 8.81 2.19 19.40
N SER A 98 7.89 2.12 18.44
CA SER A 98 7.29 0.85 18.01
C SER A 98 8.32 -0.11 17.41
N PHE A 99 9.29 0.41 16.63
CA PHE A 99 10.39 -0.38 16.10
C PHE A 99 11.40 -0.77 17.18
N GLU A 100 11.72 0.14 18.10
CA GLU A 100 12.62 -0.16 19.21
C GLU A 100 12.05 -1.22 20.15
N ALA A 101 10.77 -1.10 20.53
CA ALA A 101 10.13 -2.04 21.44
C ALA A 101 10.01 -3.47 20.87
N LYS A 102 9.74 -3.60 19.56
CA LYS A 102 9.52 -4.91 18.92
C LYS A 102 10.78 -5.51 18.30
N HIS A 103 11.65 -4.64 17.81
CA HIS A 103 12.79 -4.99 16.98
C HIS A 103 14.08 -4.31 17.43
N GLY A 104 14.15 -3.71 18.63
CA GLY A 104 15.38 -3.13 19.19
C GLY A 104 16.04 -2.08 18.31
N ASN A 105 15.37 -1.55 17.29
CA ASN A 105 16.00 -0.68 16.30
C ASN A 105 15.56 0.76 16.53
N PRO A 106 16.35 1.59 17.25
CA PRO A 106 16.00 2.99 17.43
C PRO A 106 16.14 3.78 16.13
N TYR A 107 15.47 4.93 16.04
CA TYR A 107 15.48 5.87 14.92
C TYR A 107 14.92 5.33 13.60
N ILE A 108 14.30 4.15 13.61
CA ILE A 108 13.63 3.57 12.44
C ILE A 108 12.21 4.09 12.38
N VAL A 109 11.83 4.64 11.23
CA VAL A 109 10.49 5.19 11.02
C VAL A 109 9.71 4.49 9.90
N GLY A 110 10.23 3.36 9.44
CA GLY A 110 9.49 2.50 8.52
C GLY A 110 10.29 1.32 8.01
N ALA A 111 9.58 0.22 7.74
CA ALA A 111 10.07 -0.92 7.00
C ALA A 111 9.56 -0.84 5.55
N ILE A 112 10.47 -0.83 4.58
CA ILE A 112 10.19 -0.65 3.16
C ILE A 112 10.40 -1.97 2.40
N ASP A 113 9.41 -2.36 1.58
CA ASP A 113 9.53 -3.55 0.73
C ASP A 113 8.71 -3.43 -0.57
N GLY A 114 9.12 -4.21 -1.57
CA GLY A 114 8.44 -4.37 -2.84
C GLY A 114 7.42 -5.51 -2.80
N THR A 115 6.17 -5.23 -3.17
CA THR A 115 5.09 -6.21 -3.29
C THR A 115 4.56 -6.31 -4.72
N HIS A 116 4.28 -7.53 -5.15
CA HIS A 116 3.77 -7.81 -6.49
C HIS A 116 2.28 -8.13 -6.45
N ILE A 117 1.49 -7.35 -7.19
CA ILE A 117 0.06 -7.59 -7.39
C ILE A 117 -0.13 -8.38 -8.70
N PRO A 118 -0.72 -9.59 -8.66
CA PRO A 118 -0.96 -10.39 -9.85
C PRO A 118 -1.79 -9.67 -10.91
N LEU A 119 -1.39 -9.83 -12.16
CA LEU A 119 -2.15 -9.39 -13.31
C LEU A 119 -2.73 -10.58 -14.06
N ALA A 120 -3.97 -10.44 -14.52
CA ALA A 120 -4.47 -11.30 -15.58
C ALA A 120 -3.70 -10.97 -16.86
N THR A 121 -2.92 -11.94 -17.34
CA THR A 121 -2.12 -11.78 -18.56
C THR A 121 -3.04 -11.58 -19.77
N PRO A 122 -2.98 -10.43 -20.47
CA PRO A 122 -3.70 -10.27 -21.74
C PRO A 122 -3.17 -11.24 -22.79
N ALA A 123 -4.00 -11.56 -23.80
CA ALA A 123 -3.63 -12.50 -24.86
C ALA A 123 -2.53 -11.99 -25.83
N ASP A 124 -2.16 -10.70 -25.75
CA ASP A 124 -1.17 -10.07 -26.62
C ASP A 124 0.21 -9.96 -25.96
N ASP A 125 1.26 -9.67 -26.72
CA ASP A 125 2.65 -9.66 -26.22
C ASP A 125 3.00 -8.54 -25.22
N ARG A 126 2.08 -7.62 -24.89
CA ARG A 126 2.37 -6.46 -24.02
C ARG A 126 2.62 -6.87 -22.56
N TRP A 127 2.32 -8.11 -22.16
CA TRP A 127 2.55 -8.61 -20.81
C TRP A 127 4.01 -8.96 -20.50
N LYS A 128 4.90 -9.10 -21.49
CA LYS A 128 6.28 -9.57 -21.28
C LYS A 128 7.04 -8.73 -20.25
N GLY A 129 6.87 -7.40 -20.27
CA GLY A 129 7.47 -6.49 -19.28
C GLY A 129 6.90 -6.61 -17.87
N TYR A 130 5.75 -7.26 -17.70
CA TYR A 130 5.10 -7.47 -16.41
C TYR A 130 5.49 -8.78 -15.74
N ILE A 131 6.30 -9.62 -16.40
CA ILE A 131 6.83 -10.83 -15.77
C ILE A 131 7.89 -10.46 -14.74
N ASN A 132 7.64 -10.87 -13.50
CA ASN A 132 8.58 -10.69 -12.41
C ASN A 132 9.64 -11.80 -12.38
N ARG A 133 10.60 -11.67 -11.45
CA ARG A 133 11.67 -12.65 -11.21
C ARG A 133 11.18 -14.07 -10.85
N LYS A 134 9.90 -14.23 -10.50
CA LYS A 134 9.25 -15.51 -10.18
C LYS A 134 8.44 -16.06 -11.36
N SER A 135 8.60 -15.49 -12.56
CA SER A 135 8.00 -15.96 -13.81
C SER A 135 6.46 -15.85 -13.87
N TRP A 136 5.86 -14.88 -13.18
CA TRP A 136 4.43 -14.57 -13.30
C TRP A 136 4.17 -13.07 -13.50
N ALA A 137 3.04 -12.75 -14.15
CA ALA A 137 2.68 -11.38 -14.53
C ALA A 137 2.18 -10.58 -13.33
N SER A 138 2.75 -9.39 -13.11
CA SER A 138 2.43 -8.55 -11.96
C SER A 138 2.68 -7.08 -12.20
N ILE A 139 2.02 -6.24 -11.39
CA ILE A 139 2.43 -4.86 -11.14
C ILE A 139 3.19 -4.84 -9.82
N VAL A 140 4.31 -4.14 -9.77
CA VAL A 140 5.06 -3.94 -8.53
C VAL A 140 4.70 -2.61 -7.86
N PHE A 141 4.56 -2.68 -6.54
CA PHE A 141 4.37 -1.56 -5.63
C PHE A 141 5.45 -1.61 -4.55
N GLN A 142 5.89 -0.45 -4.11
CA GLN A 142 6.71 -0.24 -2.93
C GLN A 142 5.78 0.22 -1.81
N CYS A 143 5.89 -0.41 -0.66
CA CYS A 143 5.13 -0.08 0.53
C CYS A 143 6.09 0.22 1.68
N VAL A 144 5.70 1.13 2.57
CA VAL A 144 6.36 1.35 3.85
C VAL A 144 5.34 1.18 4.97
N VAL A 145 5.72 0.45 6.00
CA VAL A 145 4.92 0.23 7.21
C VAL A 145 5.63 0.71 8.46
N ASP A 146 4.89 1.14 9.49
CA ASP A 146 5.43 1.38 10.83
C ASP A 146 5.71 0.06 11.58
N GLY A 147 6.20 0.14 12.83
CA GLY A 147 6.48 -1.05 13.64
C GLY A 147 5.21 -1.80 14.06
N ASP A 148 4.03 -1.21 13.91
CA ASP A 148 2.72 -1.85 14.11
C ASP A 148 2.16 -2.50 12.84
N GLY A 149 2.84 -2.34 11.71
CA GLY A 149 2.43 -2.89 10.42
C GLY A 149 1.41 -2.03 9.68
N ASN A 150 1.17 -0.79 10.11
CA ASN A 150 0.29 0.14 9.41
C ASN A 150 1.01 0.76 8.22
N PHE A 151 0.35 0.82 7.07
CA PHE A 151 0.91 1.43 5.86
C PHE A 151 1.06 2.95 6.01
N CYS A 152 2.30 3.42 5.95
CA CYS A 152 2.66 4.84 6.01
C CYS A 152 2.85 5.45 4.61
N ASN A 153 3.32 4.65 3.65
CA ASN A 153 3.55 5.09 2.28
C ASN A 153 3.33 3.95 1.29
N VAL A 154 2.73 4.26 0.15
CA VAL A 154 2.62 3.33 -0.99
C VAL A 154 2.90 4.11 -2.28
N SER A 155 3.85 3.60 -3.07
CA SER A 155 4.21 4.14 -4.39
C SER A 155 4.36 2.97 -5.36
N GLY A 156 3.88 3.07 -6.60
CA GLY A 156 3.92 1.92 -7.49
C GLY A 156 3.16 2.10 -8.79
N GLY A 157 2.78 0.97 -9.38
CA GLY A 157 2.14 0.94 -10.69
C GLY A 157 3.11 0.59 -11.82
N ALA A 158 4.29 0.05 -11.50
CA ALA A 158 5.31 -0.30 -12.48
C ALA A 158 5.19 -1.75 -12.97
N PRO A 159 5.71 -2.08 -14.16
CA PRO A 159 5.78 -3.46 -14.63
C PRO A 159 6.54 -4.36 -13.65
N GLY A 160 6.06 -5.60 -13.43
CA GLY A 160 6.63 -6.55 -12.47
C GLY A 160 8.08 -6.96 -12.71
N SER A 161 8.66 -6.67 -13.88
CA SER A 161 10.10 -6.84 -14.11
C SER A 161 10.96 -5.76 -13.45
N MET A 162 10.37 -4.68 -12.95
CA MET A 162 11.09 -3.56 -12.33
C MET A 162 11.64 -3.96 -10.96
N HIS A 163 12.93 -3.71 -10.75
CA HIS A 163 13.59 -3.90 -9.46
C HIS A 163 13.17 -2.85 -8.43
N ASP A 164 13.16 -3.25 -7.15
CA ASP A 164 12.74 -2.41 -6.02
C ASP A 164 13.55 -1.13 -5.92
N GLY A 165 14.88 -1.20 -6.00
CA GLY A 165 15.72 0.00 -6.04
C GLY A 165 15.38 0.95 -7.18
N ARG A 166 15.00 0.45 -8.37
CA ARG A 166 14.57 1.33 -9.48
C ARG A 166 13.20 1.97 -9.20
N LEU A 167 12.28 1.23 -8.57
CA LEU A 167 11.00 1.77 -8.15
C LEU A 167 11.18 2.85 -7.08
N PHE A 168 12.06 2.61 -6.11
CA PHE A 168 12.47 3.54 -5.08
C PHE A 168 12.98 4.86 -5.65
N TRP A 169 13.93 4.82 -6.57
CA TRP A 169 14.47 6.03 -7.21
C TRP A 169 13.46 6.83 -8.03
N ARG A 170 12.32 6.24 -8.38
CA ARG A 170 11.21 6.92 -9.08
C ARG A 170 10.12 7.40 -8.13
N SER A 171 10.16 7.00 -6.86
CA SER A 171 9.16 7.33 -5.86
C SER A 171 9.44 8.71 -5.25
N GLU A 172 8.37 9.37 -4.79
CA GLU A 172 8.46 10.62 -4.03
C GLU A 172 9.31 10.42 -2.76
N LEU A 173 9.13 9.28 -2.09
CA LEU A 173 9.92 8.91 -0.92
C LEU A 173 11.41 8.83 -1.24
N GLY A 174 11.77 8.14 -2.32
CA GLY A 174 13.16 8.02 -2.74
C GLY A 174 13.79 9.37 -3.05
N HIS A 175 13.07 10.27 -3.74
CA HIS A 175 13.54 11.63 -3.93
C HIS A 175 13.70 12.38 -2.60
N SER A 176 12.76 12.26 -1.66
CA SER A 176 12.77 12.99 -0.37
C SER A 176 13.89 12.60 0.61
N ILE A 177 14.44 11.38 0.49
CA ILE A 177 15.49 10.89 1.40
C ILE A 177 16.87 10.79 0.76
N THR A 178 16.98 11.22 -0.50
CA THR A 178 18.23 11.27 -1.24
C THR A 178 18.88 12.64 -1.10
N ASN A 179 20.17 12.66 -0.75
CA ASN A 179 20.93 13.89 -0.64
C ASN A 179 21.05 14.60 -2.00
N GLY A 180 20.89 15.94 -2.00
CA GLY A 180 21.07 16.77 -3.20
C GLY A 180 19.83 16.86 -4.11
N THR A 181 18.69 16.31 -3.71
CA THR A 181 17.41 16.59 -4.37
C THR A 181 16.79 17.86 -3.78
N ALA A 182 15.94 18.54 -4.56
CA ALA A 182 15.14 19.68 -4.08
C ALA A 182 13.79 19.24 -3.47
N ALA A 183 13.64 17.96 -3.17
CA ALA A 183 12.39 17.41 -2.66
C ALA A 183 12.25 17.69 -1.15
N GLU A 184 11.04 18.04 -0.73
CA GLU A 184 10.73 18.18 0.69
C GLU A 184 10.90 16.83 1.40
N PRO A 185 11.50 16.78 2.61
CA PRO A 185 11.66 15.55 3.34
C PRO A 185 10.30 14.93 3.69
N MET A 186 10.16 13.62 3.49
CA MET A 186 8.95 12.88 3.93
C MET A 186 9.12 12.24 5.31
N ILE A 187 10.36 12.07 5.77
CA ILE A 187 10.70 11.55 7.10
C ILE A 187 11.67 12.51 7.81
N PRO A 188 11.62 12.59 9.17
CA PRO A 188 12.48 13.49 9.94
C PRO A 188 13.96 13.28 9.66
N HIS A 189 14.78 14.33 9.80
CA HIS A 189 16.23 14.18 9.72
C HIS A 189 16.75 13.32 10.88
N GLY A 190 17.80 12.53 10.63
CA GLY A 190 18.38 11.62 11.63
C GLY A 190 17.60 10.32 11.81
N THR A 191 16.49 10.11 11.10
CA THR A 191 15.77 8.83 11.06
C THR A 191 16.02 8.06 9.76
N TYR A 192 15.73 6.76 9.79
CA TYR A 192 16.04 5.81 8.74
C TYR A 192 14.86 4.87 8.44
N LEU A 193 14.89 4.29 7.25
CA LEU A 193 14.06 3.13 6.89
C LEU A 193 14.89 1.86 6.98
N ILE A 194 14.25 0.70 7.15
CA ILE A 194 14.88 -0.62 6.93
C ILE A 194 14.28 -1.25 5.68
N GLY A 195 15.13 -1.73 4.76
CA GLY A 195 14.71 -2.42 3.54
C GLY A 195 15.54 -3.66 3.24
N ASP A 196 15.16 -4.40 2.21
CA ASP A 196 15.94 -5.56 1.74
C ASP A 196 17.18 -5.14 0.93
N ALA A 197 18.02 -6.12 0.55
CA ALA A 197 19.24 -5.88 -0.21
C ALA A 197 18.99 -5.33 -1.64
N GLY A 198 17.73 -5.24 -2.09
CA GLY A 198 17.34 -4.61 -3.35
C GLY A 198 17.30 -3.08 -3.28
N TYR A 199 17.37 -2.49 -2.09
CA TYR A 199 17.37 -1.04 -1.88
C TYR A 199 18.80 -0.45 -1.82
N PRO A 200 18.96 0.83 -2.19
CA PRO A 200 20.25 1.51 -2.13
C PRO A 200 20.72 1.73 -0.68
N SER A 201 21.99 1.42 -0.39
CA SER A 201 22.62 1.61 0.93
C SER A 201 23.23 2.99 1.15
N ASN A 202 23.30 3.83 0.11
CA ASN A 202 23.91 5.17 0.16
C ASN A 202 22.91 6.29 0.48
N VAL A 203 21.72 5.92 0.95
CA VAL A 203 20.64 6.82 1.38
C VAL A 203 20.17 6.42 2.78
N ARG A 204 19.14 7.08 3.31
CA ARG A 204 18.57 6.78 4.64
C ARG A 204 17.74 5.47 4.67
N VAL A 205 18.25 4.41 4.04
CA VAL A 205 17.71 3.05 4.06
C VAL A 205 18.81 2.11 4.54
N LEU A 206 18.59 1.49 5.69
CA LEU A 206 19.44 0.43 6.23
C LEU A 206 19.06 -0.89 5.55
N ILE A 207 20.07 -1.60 5.05
CA ILE A 207 19.90 -2.90 4.41
C ILE A 207 20.78 -3.95 5.13
N PRO A 208 20.44 -5.24 5.09
CA PRO A 208 21.28 -6.29 5.64
C PRO A 208 22.68 -6.30 5.02
N TYR A 209 23.68 -6.69 5.80
CA TYR A 209 25.04 -6.89 5.30
C TYR A 209 25.06 -8.05 4.29
N PRO A 210 25.59 -7.85 3.06
CA PRO A 210 25.59 -8.86 1.99
C PRO A 210 26.40 -10.11 2.31
N SER A 211 27.40 -9.99 3.19
CA SER A 211 28.18 -11.10 3.71
C SER A 211 28.32 -10.97 5.23
N THR A 212 27.95 -12.04 5.92
CA THR A 212 28.18 -12.19 7.35
C THR A 212 29.66 -12.55 7.59
N ALA A 213 30.55 -11.62 7.25
CA ALA A 213 31.99 -11.81 7.40
C ALA A 213 32.44 -11.84 8.88
N THR A 214 31.58 -11.36 9.78
CA THR A 214 31.84 -11.22 11.21
C THR A 214 30.59 -11.51 12.02
N ALA A 215 30.75 -12.06 13.22
CA ALA A 215 29.64 -12.31 14.17
C ALA A 215 28.79 -11.05 14.43
N LYS A 216 29.40 -9.85 14.39
CA LYS A 216 28.68 -8.56 14.48
C LYS A 216 27.77 -8.27 13.28
N ASN A 217 28.11 -8.77 12.09
CA ASN A 217 27.28 -8.62 10.88
C ASN A 217 26.12 -9.63 10.91
N GLU A 218 26.34 -10.82 11.48
CA GLU A 218 25.27 -11.78 11.77
C GLU A 218 24.31 -11.21 12.80
N GLU A 219 24.84 -10.65 13.89
CA GLU A 219 24.06 -10.02 14.93
C GLU A 219 23.23 -8.85 14.39
N PHE A 220 23.79 -7.97 13.55
CA PHE A 220 23.03 -6.92 12.88
C PHE A 220 21.92 -7.45 11.95
N ASN A 221 22.17 -8.56 11.24
CA ASN A 221 21.22 -9.12 10.29
C ASN A 221 20.09 -9.92 10.96
N PHE A 222 20.34 -10.49 12.15
CA PHE A 222 19.42 -11.44 12.81
C PHE A 222 18.92 -10.98 14.19
N SER A 223 19.52 -9.96 14.79
CA SER A 223 19.11 -9.45 16.10
C SER A 223 18.43 -8.09 15.98
N PRO A 224 17.36 -7.86 16.76
CA PRO A 224 16.95 -6.50 17.09
C PRO A 224 18.13 -5.77 17.75
N LEU A 225 18.50 -4.55 17.32
CA LEU A 225 19.70 -3.83 17.78
C LEU A 225 19.67 -3.40 19.26
N GLY A 226 19.65 -4.34 20.20
CA GLY A 226 19.67 -4.07 21.64
C GLY A 226 20.70 -4.91 22.37
N SER A 227 21.85 -4.32 22.68
CA SER A 227 22.72 -4.72 23.80
C SER A 227 22.66 -3.64 24.86
#